data_AF-A0A0S8CFL0-F1
#
_entry.id   AF-A0A0S8CFL0-F1
#
_cell.length_a   1.000
_cell.length_b   1.000
_cell.length_c   1.000
_cell.angle_alpha   90.00
_cell.angle_beta   90.00
_cell.angle_gamma   90.00
#
_symmetry.space_group_name_H-M   'P 1'
#
loop_
_entity.id
_entity.type
_entity.pdbx_description
1 polymer ?
#
loop_
_entity_poly.entity_id
_entity_poly.type
_entity_poly.pdbx_seq_one_letter_code
_entity_poly.pdbx_strand_id
1 'polypeptide(L)'
;MALDEKQKEQMAKEILEAQKAQKPITNLTDRFPDVTVAEAYDIQMKLVQERLKSGETIVGRKIGLCAKANQIMFGVDEPIYGHIFDTMVVPEGEPVSLSKLAKPVIEAEICFVLKEELKGPGVDVAKVLAATAGVLPAFEIAGNRYKEQRKKAPDGISDDSGACGVVLGGQLTPVDGID
;
A
#
# COMPACT_ATOMS: atom_id res chain seq x y z
N MET A 1 -12.58 -13.24 -19.29
CA MET A 1 -12.93 -11.96 -19.95
C MET A 1 -12.45 -10.84 -19.03
N ALA A 2 -11.98 -9.72 -19.59
CA ALA A 2 -11.55 -8.57 -18.80
C ALA A 2 -12.69 -8.06 -17.91
N LEU A 3 -12.36 -7.59 -16.71
CA LEU A 3 -13.32 -6.98 -15.79
C LEU A 3 -13.86 -5.69 -16.40
N ASP A 4 -15.17 -5.52 -16.39
CA ASP A 4 -15.79 -4.27 -16.78
C ASP A 4 -15.62 -3.18 -15.71
N GLU A 5 -15.82 -1.92 -16.09
CA GLU A 5 -15.64 -0.78 -15.20
C GLU A 5 -16.55 -0.82 -13.96
N LYS A 6 -17.77 -1.35 -14.11
CA LYS A 6 -18.73 -1.45 -13.02
C LYS A 6 -18.29 -2.51 -12.00
N GLN A 7 -17.74 -3.63 -12.46
CA GLN A 7 -17.15 -4.66 -11.60
C GLN A 7 -15.97 -4.10 -10.81
N LYS A 8 -15.08 -3.34 -11.44
CA LYS A 8 -13.93 -2.73 -10.75
C LYS A 8 -14.36 -1.71 -9.69
N GLU A 9 -15.34 -0.85 -10.00
CA GLU A 9 -15.91 0.10 -9.04
C GLU A 9 -16.60 -0.59 -7.87
N GLN A 10 -17.34 -1.66 -8.16
CA GLN A 10 -18.00 -2.46 -7.15
C GLN A 10 -16.98 -3.13 -6.22
N MET A 11 -15.90 -3.70 -6.77
CA MET A 11 -14.80 -4.26 -5.98
C MET A 11 -14.17 -3.22 -5.06
N ALA A 12 -13.85 -2.03 -5.58
CA ALA A 12 -13.26 -0.95 -4.77
C ALA A 12 -14.16 -0.56 -3.58
N LYS A 13 -15.47 -0.42 -3.81
CA LYS A 13 -16.44 -0.14 -2.75
C LYS A 13 -16.53 -1.27 -1.71
N GLU A 14 -16.55 -2.52 -2.16
CA GLU A 14 -16.59 -3.67 -1.25
C GLU A 14 -15.34 -3.77 -0.38
N ILE A 15 -14.16 -3.47 -0.91
CA ILE A 15 -12.90 -3.45 -0.14
C ILE A 15 -12.95 -2.34 0.93
N LEU A 16 -13.41 -1.14 0.57
CA LEU A 16 -13.58 -0.03 1.53
C LEU A 16 -14.58 -0.36 2.63
N GLU A 17 -15.71 -0.99 2.29
CA GLU A 17 -16.69 -1.41 3.29
C GLU A 17 -16.16 -2.58 4.15
N ALA A 18 -15.38 -3.50 3.57
CA ALA A 18 -14.69 -4.54 4.31
C ALA A 18 -13.71 -3.95 5.34
N GLN A 19 -12.98 -2.91 4.96
CA GLN A 19 -12.11 -2.16 5.86
C GLN A 19 -12.91 -1.47 6.97
N LYS A 20 -14.00 -0.75 6.67
CA LYS A 20 -14.81 -0.07 7.71
C LYS A 20 -15.46 -1.06 8.67
N ALA A 21 -16.04 -2.14 8.12
CA ALA A 21 -16.80 -3.12 8.89
C ALA A 21 -15.94 -4.19 9.56
N GLN A 22 -14.62 -4.22 9.30
CA GLN A 22 -13.69 -5.28 9.75
C GLN A 22 -14.15 -6.68 9.33
N LYS A 23 -14.72 -6.79 8.13
CA LYS A 23 -15.32 -8.03 7.63
C LYS A 23 -14.70 -8.39 6.29
N PRO A 24 -13.75 -9.34 6.27
CA PRO A 24 -13.07 -9.71 5.03
C PRO A 24 -14.03 -10.26 3.98
N ILE A 25 -13.81 -9.86 2.73
CA ILE A 25 -14.57 -10.31 1.56
C ILE A 25 -13.84 -11.44 0.83
N THR A 26 -14.54 -12.11 -0.09
CA THR A 26 -13.90 -13.13 -0.94
C THR A 26 -12.79 -12.51 -1.78
N ASN A 27 -11.64 -13.17 -1.86
CA ASN A 27 -10.48 -12.79 -2.65
C ASN A 27 -10.86 -12.41 -4.09
N LEU A 28 -10.16 -11.41 -4.64
CA LEU A 28 -10.38 -10.96 -6.01
C LEU A 28 -10.11 -12.10 -6.99
N THR A 29 -8.99 -12.82 -6.81
CA THR A 29 -8.61 -13.94 -7.68
C THR A 29 -9.52 -15.16 -7.55
N ASP A 30 -10.25 -15.30 -6.44
CA ASP A 30 -11.22 -16.39 -6.30
C ASP A 30 -12.53 -16.06 -7.06
N ARG A 31 -12.87 -14.78 -7.19
CA ARG A 31 -14.05 -14.31 -7.96
C ARG A 31 -13.76 -14.16 -9.45
N PHE A 32 -12.56 -13.71 -9.77
CA PHE A 32 -12.10 -13.42 -11.12
C PHE A 32 -10.74 -14.10 -11.33
N PRO A 33 -10.71 -15.41 -11.66
CA PRO A 33 -9.46 -16.17 -11.77
C PRO A 33 -8.47 -15.64 -12.81
N ASP A 34 -8.98 -14.95 -13.84
CA ASP A 34 -8.19 -14.39 -14.94
C ASP A 34 -7.82 -12.92 -14.73
N VAL A 35 -8.06 -12.34 -13.54
CA VAL A 35 -7.78 -10.92 -13.27
C VAL A 35 -6.28 -10.63 -13.42
N THR A 36 -6.00 -9.56 -14.15
CA THR A 36 -4.63 -9.11 -14.43
C THR A 36 -4.12 -8.14 -13.36
N VAL A 37 -2.80 -7.96 -13.31
CA VAL A 37 -2.15 -6.93 -12.48
C VAL A 37 -2.65 -5.53 -12.83
N ALA A 38 -2.85 -5.23 -14.12
CA ALA A 38 -3.36 -3.93 -14.56
C ALA A 38 -4.79 -3.68 -14.04
N GLU A 39 -5.68 -4.66 -14.12
CA GLU A 39 -7.04 -4.53 -13.58
C GLU A 39 -7.06 -4.42 -12.05
N ALA A 40 -6.12 -5.07 -11.35
CA ALA A 40 -5.97 -4.90 -9.91
C ALA A 40 -5.55 -3.47 -9.55
N TYR A 41 -4.63 -2.87 -10.31
CA TYR A 41 -4.28 -1.46 -10.14
C TYR A 41 -5.44 -0.53 -10.49
N ASP A 42 -6.25 -0.84 -11.50
CA ASP A 42 -7.46 -0.04 -11.78
C ASP A 42 -8.43 -0.05 -10.59
N ILE A 43 -8.60 -1.20 -9.93
CA ILE A 43 -9.41 -1.33 -8.70
C ILE A 43 -8.78 -0.51 -7.57
N GLN A 44 -7.46 -0.62 -7.36
CA GLN A 44 -6.73 0.18 -6.38
C GLN A 44 -6.96 1.67 -6.60
N MET A 45 -6.83 2.16 -7.84
CA MET A 45 -7.00 3.57 -8.15
C MET A 45 -8.44 4.02 -7.94
N LYS A 46 -9.46 3.18 -8.21
CA LYS A 46 -10.86 3.49 -7.88
C LYS A 46 -11.06 3.60 -6.37
N LEU A 47 -10.45 2.72 -5.58
CA LEU A 47 -10.46 2.81 -4.11
C LEU A 47 -9.84 4.13 -3.64
N VAL A 48 -8.67 4.48 -4.18
CA VAL A 48 -7.98 5.74 -3.88
C VAL A 48 -8.86 6.94 -4.20
N GLN A 49 -9.51 6.95 -5.37
CA GLN A 49 -10.41 8.05 -5.76
C GLN A 49 -11.60 8.21 -4.80
N GLU A 50 -12.19 7.11 -4.31
CA GLU A 50 -13.27 7.19 -3.32
C GLU A 50 -12.79 7.76 -1.98
N ARG A 51 -11.56 7.42 -1.55
CA ARG A 51 -10.95 7.99 -0.34
C ARG A 51 -10.66 9.49 -0.50
N LEU A 52 -10.11 9.90 -1.64
CA LEU A 52 -9.91 11.32 -1.97
C LEU A 52 -11.24 12.10 -1.98
N LYS A 53 -12.31 11.54 -2.57
CA LYS A 53 -13.65 12.15 -2.54
C LYS A 53 -14.21 12.30 -1.12
N SER A 54 -13.79 11.44 -0.20
CA SER A 54 -14.18 11.51 1.22
C SER A 54 -13.39 12.55 2.03
N GLY A 55 -12.43 13.24 1.40
CA GLY A 55 -11.64 14.32 2.00
C GLY A 55 -10.26 13.90 2.52
N GLU A 56 -9.88 12.63 2.35
CA GLU A 56 -8.54 12.16 2.71
C GLU A 56 -7.49 12.68 1.71
N THR A 57 -6.25 12.85 2.16
CA THR A 57 -5.12 13.31 1.34
C THR A 57 -4.04 12.24 1.28
N ILE A 58 -3.48 12.00 0.09
CA ILE A 58 -2.30 11.13 -0.06
C ILE A 58 -1.07 11.88 0.45
N VAL A 59 -0.41 11.32 1.46
CA VAL A 59 0.81 11.88 2.08
C VAL A 59 2.05 11.05 1.82
N GLY A 60 1.90 9.87 1.21
CA GLY A 60 3.02 9.02 0.85
C GLY A 60 2.61 7.80 0.05
N ARG A 61 3.60 6.93 -0.19
CA ARG A 61 3.42 5.62 -0.80
C ARG A 61 4.24 4.59 -0.04
N LYS A 62 3.79 3.35 -0.10
CA LYS A 62 4.49 2.17 0.42
C LYS A 62 4.85 1.25 -0.74
N ILE A 63 5.95 0.52 -0.61
CA ILE A 63 6.43 -0.42 -1.64
C ILE A 63 6.42 -1.82 -1.02
N GLY A 64 5.67 -2.73 -1.63
CA GLY A 64 5.58 -4.13 -1.24
C GLY A 64 6.30 -5.06 -2.20
N LEU A 65 6.58 -6.29 -1.76
CA LEU A 65 7.24 -7.32 -2.58
C LEU A 65 8.61 -6.89 -3.13
N CYS A 66 9.42 -6.18 -2.35
CA CYS A 66 10.75 -5.71 -2.76
C CYS A 66 11.73 -6.87 -3.05
N ALA A 67 11.62 -7.99 -2.34
CA ALA A 67 12.48 -9.15 -2.52
C ALA A 67 12.09 -9.98 -3.75
N LYS A 68 13.07 -10.35 -4.60
CA LYS A 68 12.84 -11.18 -5.78
C LYS A 68 12.17 -12.53 -5.48
N ALA A 69 12.50 -13.15 -4.35
CA ALA A 69 11.85 -14.39 -3.93
C ALA A 69 10.33 -14.21 -3.70
N ASN A 70 9.93 -13.06 -3.13
CA ASN A 70 8.51 -12.75 -2.92
C ASN A 70 7.80 -12.41 -4.23
N GLN A 71 8.46 -11.70 -5.15
CA GLN A 71 7.92 -11.41 -6.48
C GLN A 71 7.58 -12.71 -7.23
N ILE A 72 8.53 -13.64 -7.29
CA ILE A 72 8.33 -14.99 -7.89
C ILE A 72 7.17 -15.71 -7.20
N MET A 73 7.14 -15.70 -5.87
CA MET A 73 6.12 -16.37 -5.08
C MET A 73 4.71 -15.83 -5.33
N PHE A 74 4.58 -14.53 -5.59
CA PHE A 74 3.30 -13.87 -5.85
C PHE A 74 2.94 -13.76 -7.35
N GLY A 75 3.85 -14.19 -8.23
CA GLY A 75 3.65 -14.22 -9.68
C GLY A 75 3.82 -12.88 -10.38
N VAL A 76 4.72 -12.02 -9.88
CA VAL A 76 5.11 -10.74 -10.49
C VAL A 76 6.62 -10.68 -10.67
N ASP A 77 7.09 -9.75 -11.50
CA ASP A 77 8.50 -9.52 -11.81
C ASP A 77 9.05 -8.18 -11.27
N GLU A 78 8.16 -7.37 -10.70
CA GLU A 78 8.46 -6.09 -10.06
C GLU A 78 7.76 -5.92 -8.69
N PRO A 79 8.22 -4.99 -7.83
CA PRO A 79 7.52 -4.63 -6.61
C PRO A 79 6.12 -4.08 -6.89
N ILE A 80 5.25 -4.11 -5.88
CA ILE A 80 3.93 -3.46 -5.93
C ILE A 80 3.94 -2.20 -5.07
N TYR A 81 2.97 -1.32 -5.25
CA TYR A 81 2.83 -0.13 -4.40
C TYR A 81 1.42 0.02 -3.86
N GLY A 82 1.32 0.80 -2.77
CA GLY A 82 0.07 1.27 -2.19
C GLY A 82 0.19 2.71 -1.72
N HIS A 83 -0.92 3.30 -1.29
CA HIS A 83 -1.00 4.70 -0.91
C HIS A 83 -1.09 4.86 0.61
N ILE A 84 -0.39 5.86 1.12
CA ILE A 84 -0.49 6.28 2.52
C ILE A 84 -1.29 7.59 2.54
N PHE A 85 -2.38 7.57 3.29
CA PHE A 85 -3.24 8.72 3.48
C PHE A 85 -2.93 9.40 4.82
N ASP A 86 -3.28 10.67 4.95
CA ASP A 86 -3.11 11.47 6.16
C ASP A 86 -3.73 10.78 7.40
N THR A 87 -4.88 10.14 7.22
CA THR A 87 -5.59 9.37 8.27
C THR A 87 -4.86 8.10 8.73
N MET A 88 -3.82 7.66 8.01
CA MET A 88 -3.04 6.45 8.29
C MET A 88 -1.77 6.74 9.09
N VAL A 89 -1.38 8.01 9.22
CA VAL A 89 -0.15 8.40 9.92
C VAL A 89 -0.42 8.45 11.43
N VAL A 90 0.33 7.65 12.17
CA VAL A 90 0.28 7.58 13.63
C VAL A 90 1.59 8.15 14.20
N PRO A 91 1.53 9.19 15.04
CA PRO A 91 2.73 9.72 15.69
C PRO A 91 3.41 8.71 16.60
N GLU A 92 4.72 8.85 16.79
CA GLU A 92 5.46 8.08 17.79
C GLU A 92 4.84 8.22 19.19
N GLY A 93 4.65 7.10 19.87
CA GLY A 93 4.08 7.06 21.23
C GLY A 93 2.55 7.05 21.30
N GLU A 94 1.85 7.26 20.18
CA GLU A 94 0.39 7.20 20.14
C GLU A 94 -0.12 5.75 19.99
N PRO A 95 -1.20 5.38 20.70
CA PRO A 95 -1.74 4.02 20.61
C PRO A 95 -2.49 3.79 19.30
N VAL A 96 -2.32 2.59 18.75
CA VAL A 96 -3.09 2.13 17.57
C VAL A 96 -4.30 1.32 18.00
N SER A 97 -5.48 1.72 17.50
CA SER A 97 -6.73 1.01 17.78
C SER A 97 -6.86 -0.25 16.90
N LEU A 98 -6.62 -1.43 17.49
CA LEU A 98 -6.75 -2.72 16.78
C LEU A 98 -8.17 -3.02 16.29
N SER A 99 -9.20 -2.46 16.93
CA SER A 99 -10.60 -2.66 16.52
C SER A 99 -10.93 -2.01 15.17
N LYS A 100 -10.01 -1.18 14.63
CA LYS A 100 -10.11 -0.55 13.30
C LYS A 100 -9.26 -1.26 12.24
N LEU A 101 -8.66 -2.41 12.55
CA LEU A 101 -7.70 -3.08 11.68
C LEU A 101 -8.10 -4.53 11.37
N ALA A 102 -8.09 -4.87 10.08
CA ALA A 102 -8.43 -6.21 9.59
C ALA A 102 -7.17 -7.05 9.46
N LYS A 103 -6.98 -8.00 10.39
CA LYS A 103 -5.83 -8.92 10.45
C LYS A 103 -4.47 -8.17 10.39
N PRO A 104 -4.20 -7.24 11.32
CA PRO A 104 -3.01 -6.42 11.24
C PRO A 104 -1.72 -7.22 11.39
N VAL A 105 -0.70 -6.84 10.62
CA VAL A 105 0.69 -7.26 10.74
C VAL A 105 1.55 -6.01 10.83
N ILE A 106 2.62 -6.08 11.62
CA ILE A 106 3.58 -4.98 11.76
C ILE A 106 4.86 -5.37 11.02
N GLU A 107 5.34 -4.46 10.17
CA GLU A 107 6.58 -4.60 9.40
C GLU A 107 7.51 -3.44 9.76
N ALA A 108 8.78 -3.74 10.02
CA ALA A 108 9.79 -2.72 10.32
C ALA A 108 10.41 -2.23 9.01
N GLU A 109 10.35 -0.92 8.76
CA GLU A 109 10.69 -0.30 7.49
C GLU A 109 11.55 0.96 7.68
N ILE A 110 12.16 1.41 6.58
CA ILE A 110 12.85 2.71 6.49
C ILE A 110 11.99 3.64 5.62
N CYS A 111 11.49 4.72 6.21
CA CYS A 111 10.70 5.73 5.50
C CYS A 111 11.62 6.83 4.96
N PHE A 112 11.53 7.09 3.65
CA PHE A 112 12.24 8.19 2.99
C PHE A 112 11.34 9.43 2.96
N VAL A 113 11.82 10.52 3.55
CA VAL A 113 11.15 11.82 3.47
C VAL A 113 11.74 12.59 2.29
N LEU A 114 10.93 12.88 1.28
CA LEU A 114 11.38 13.60 0.09
C LEU A 114 11.30 15.12 0.30
N LYS A 115 12.32 15.85 -0.14
CA LYS A 115 12.31 17.33 -0.26
C LYS A 115 12.04 17.79 -1.70
N GLU A 116 12.21 16.89 -2.67
CA GLU A 116 12.01 17.16 -4.09
C GLU A 116 11.19 16.04 -4.74
N GLU A 117 10.45 16.40 -5.79
CA GLU A 117 9.65 15.43 -6.55
C GLU A 117 10.55 14.47 -7.34
N LEU A 118 10.24 13.18 -7.28
CA LEU A 118 10.84 12.16 -8.14
C LEU A 118 9.88 11.82 -9.28
N LYS A 119 10.35 11.99 -10.53
CA LYS A 119 9.57 11.71 -11.74
C LYS A 119 10.31 10.77 -12.67
N GLY A 120 9.69 9.63 -12.97
CA GLY A 120 10.20 8.64 -13.91
C GLY A 120 9.86 8.92 -15.38
N PRO A 121 10.32 8.05 -16.31
CA PRO A 121 11.18 6.89 -16.05
C PRO A 121 12.65 7.28 -15.81
N GLY A 122 13.50 6.32 -15.42
CA GLY A 122 14.95 6.55 -15.26
C GLY A 122 15.34 7.28 -13.97
N VAL A 123 14.59 7.07 -12.90
CA VAL A 123 15.00 7.43 -11.53
C VAL A 123 15.95 6.35 -11.03
N ASP A 124 17.16 6.73 -10.67
CA ASP A 124 18.18 5.85 -10.08
C ASP A 124 18.38 6.17 -8.59
N VAL A 125 19.22 5.39 -7.91
CA VAL A 125 19.51 5.54 -6.48
C VAL A 125 20.07 6.94 -6.18
N ALA A 126 20.94 7.48 -7.03
CA ALA A 126 21.55 8.78 -6.82
C ALA A 126 20.50 9.91 -6.84
N LYS A 127 19.54 9.87 -7.77
CA LYS A 127 18.41 10.81 -7.80
C LYS A 127 17.51 10.67 -6.58
N VAL A 128 17.24 9.45 -6.11
CA VAL A 128 16.46 9.22 -4.89
C VAL A 128 17.15 9.85 -3.69
N LEU A 129 18.45 9.59 -3.50
CA LEU A 129 19.22 10.17 -2.40
C LEU A 129 19.27 11.70 -2.48
N ALA A 130 19.50 12.28 -3.66
CA ALA A 130 19.52 13.72 -3.86
C ALA A 130 18.17 14.38 -3.49
N ALA A 131 17.06 13.74 -3.85
CA ALA A 131 15.70 14.21 -3.55
C ALA A 131 15.26 13.94 -2.10
N THR A 132 16.05 13.23 -1.30
CA THR A 132 15.71 12.85 0.06
C THR A 132 16.17 13.94 1.06
N ALA A 133 15.27 14.34 1.94
CA ALA A 133 15.54 15.21 3.09
C ALA A 133 16.21 14.42 4.23
N GLY A 134 15.78 13.18 4.42
CA GLY A 134 16.30 12.26 5.42
C GLY A 134 15.45 11.00 5.47
N VAL A 135 15.81 10.10 6.38
CA VAL A 135 15.10 8.86 6.67
C VAL A 135 14.58 8.82 8.09
N LEU A 136 13.49 8.09 8.29
CA LEU A 136 12.88 7.78 9.58
C LEU A 136 12.78 6.25 9.73
N PRO A 137 13.03 5.69 10.91
CA PRO A 137 12.52 4.35 11.20
C PRO A 137 10.99 4.42 11.18
N ALA A 138 10.35 3.40 10.61
CA ALA A 138 8.90 3.32 10.54
C ALA A 138 8.42 1.90 10.84
N PHE A 139 7.24 1.81 11.43
CA PHE A 139 6.47 0.58 11.43
C PHE A 139 5.31 0.72 10.45
N GLU A 140 5.30 -0.09 9.41
CA GLU A 140 4.12 -0.26 8.59
C GLU A 140 3.12 -1.16 9.32
N ILE A 141 1.86 -0.75 9.32
CA ILE A 141 0.74 -1.59 9.73
C ILE A 141 0.07 -2.04 8.45
N ALA A 142 0.33 -3.28 8.07
CA ALA A 142 -0.32 -3.95 6.95
C ALA A 142 -1.58 -4.69 7.45
N GLY A 143 -2.55 -4.87 6.58
CA GLY A 143 -3.75 -5.65 6.84
C GLY A 143 -4.24 -6.37 5.59
N ASN A 144 -5.28 -7.17 5.74
CA ASN A 144 -5.87 -7.92 4.62
C ASN A 144 -7.40 -7.86 4.69
N ARG A 145 -8.02 -7.22 3.70
CA ARG A 145 -9.49 -7.14 3.57
C ARG A 145 -10.09 -8.35 2.86
N TYR A 146 -9.27 -9.32 2.46
CA TYR A 146 -9.71 -10.61 1.93
C TYR A 146 -9.69 -11.75 2.97
N LYS A 147 -10.56 -12.74 2.73
CA LYS A 147 -10.73 -13.92 3.59
C LYS A 147 -9.46 -14.75 3.68
N GLU A 148 -8.81 -14.99 2.55
CA GLU A 148 -7.61 -15.82 2.46
C GLU A 148 -6.36 -14.97 2.21
N GLN A 149 -5.22 -15.41 2.74
CA GLN A 149 -3.90 -14.85 2.40
C GLN A 149 -3.33 -15.59 1.18
N ARG A 150 -3.90 -15.33 0.00
CA ARG A 150 -3.40 -15.90 -1.25
C ARG A 150 -2.06 -15.25 -1.62
N LYS A 151 -1.13 -16.06 -2.11
CA LYS A 151 0.12 -15.59 -2.72
C LYS A 151 -0.12 -15.23 -4.18
N LYS A 152 -0.99 -14.24 -4.39
CA LYS A 152 -1.40 -13.75 -5.71
C LYS A 152 -1.35 -12.23 -5.69
N ALA A 153 -0.48 -11.64 -6.51
CA ALA A 153 -0.30 -10.20 -6.52
C ALA A 153 -1.59 -9.40 -6.76
N PRO A 154 -2.54 -9.82 -7.65
CA PRO A 154 -3.77 -9.05 -7.86
C PRO A 154 -4.58 -8.80 -6.59
N ASP A 155 -4.67 -9.78 -5.67
CA ASP A 155 -5.35 -9.59 -4.38
C ASP A 155 -4.66 -8.48 -3.56
N GLY A 156 -3.33 -8.54 -3.42
CA GLY A 156 -2.58 -7.53 -2.68
C GLY A 156 -2.69 -6.15 -3.32
N ILE A 157 -2.54 -6.06 -4.64
CA ILE A 157 -2.57 -4.80 -5.38
C ILE A 157 -3.94 -4.13 -5.24
N SER A 158 -5.04 -4.84 -5.51
CA SER A 158 -6.38 -4.26 -5.44
C SER A 158 -6.75 -3.79 -4.03
N ASP A 159 -6.15 -4.41 -3.01
CA ASP A 159 -6.28 -4.04 -1.60
C ASP A 159 -5.30 -2.94 -1.18
N ASP A 160 -4.89 -2.05 -2.09
CA ASP A 160 -3.93 -0.96 -1.86
C ASP A 160 -2.62 -1.44 -1.18
N SER A 161 -2.17 -2.62 -1.63
CA SER A 161 -0.99 -3.33 -1.12
C SER A 161 -1.05 -3.58 0.40
N GLY A 162 -2.25 -3.73 0.95
CA GLY A 162 -2.48 -4.04 2.37
C GLY A 162 -2.35 -2.83 3.29
N ALA A 163 -2.13 -1.62 2.79
CA ALA A 163 -1.88 -0.44 3.62
C ALA A 163 -3.00 -0.20 4.64
N CYS A 164 -2.66 -0.07 5.93
CA CYS A 164 -3.60 0.33 6.99
C CYS A 164 -3.10 1.52 7.82
N GLY A 165 -1.80 1.61 8.07
CA GLY A 165 -1.22 2.60 8.96
C GLY A 165 0.29 2.67 8.82
N VAL A 166 0.86 3.78 9.27
CA VAL A 166 2.30 3.93 9.43
C VAL A 166 2.57 4.65 10.75
N VAL A 167 3.45 4.08 11.57
CA VAL A 167 4.01 4.75 12.74
C VAL A 167 5.39 5.26 12.35
N LEU A 168 5.59 6.58 12.42
CA LEU A 168 6.87 7.20 12.11
C LEU A 168 7.64 7.50 13.40
N GLY A 169 8.93 7.15 13.44
CA GLY A 169 9.83 7.62 14.51
C GLY A 169 10.02 9.13 14.45
N GLY A 170 10.35 9.75 15.58
CA GLY A 170 10.40 11.20 15.73
C GLY A 170 11.69 11.88 15.24
N GLN A 171 12.77 11.14 15.01
CA GLN A 171 14.06 11.73 14.64
C GLN A 171 14.42 11.50 13.17
N LEU A 172 14.33 12.57 12.37
CA LEU A 172 14.79 12.58 10.99
C LEU A 172 16.32 12.50 10.93
N THR A 173 16.82 11.48 10.23
CA THR A 173 18.26 11.27 10.03
C THR A 173 18.64 11.66 8.61
N PRO A 174 19.54 12.64 8.39
CA PRO A 174 20.04 12.96 7.05
C PRO A 174 20.67 11.72 6.38
N VAL A 175 20.49 11.58 5.07
CA VAL A 175 21.11 10.48 4.30
C VAL A 175 22.58 10.72 3.99
N ASP A 176 23.06 11.96 4.13
CA ASP A 176 24.45 12.33 3.87
C ASP A 176 25.39 11.58 4.83
N GLY A 177 26.33 10.82 4.27
CA GLY A 177 27.32 10.07 5.04
C GLY A 177 26.84 8.71 5.58
N ILE A 178 25.67 8.23 5.14
CA ILE A 178 25.23 6.85 5.35
C ILE A 178 25.77 5.98 4.19
N ASP A 179 26.37 4.83 4.52
CA ASP A 179 26.85 3.80 3.58
C ASP A 179 25.71 2.86 3.14
#